data_AF-E1JT77-F1
#
_entry.id   AF-E1JT77-F1
#
_cell.length_a   1.000
_cell.length_b   1.000
_cell.length_c   1.000
_cell.angle_alpha   90.00
_cell.angle_beta   90.00
_cell.angle_gamma   90.00
#
_symmetry.space_group_name_H-M   'P 1'
#
loop_
_entity.id
_entity.type
_entity.pdbx_description
1 polymer ?
#
loop_
_entity_poly.entity_id
_entity_poly.type
_entity_poly.pdbx_seq_one_letter_code
_entity_poly.pdbx_strand_id
1 'polypeptide(L)'
;MIKLFWLDDQINELEVLRQLLIENDFEIDICKTTESALRQIKSKDYDIILVDLRLPGSDKNGIDFIIESYKIRPNCKYAVLSSFLYRAMFIDGLRNLHGNPPVLEIDKCFGIYGSNSFYEKFLQKLIDLYSYDTGEVIKKYSSGLDVNSIDPFEITLDQYESMSSRERDTLFRQAFTKAKDLLDRAWAMGYEWVMICKCMDLDYGATEYNLKLTEDEILNISKDRNAVPFEFYKPIESADVSWTGCGKNENTHWYPTVTFKVNGRKGNPNFLNIHFDTGTFESVVSYEIFREIGIISQDLQPKISQRKETGEFLLVYLLHPKLHLFGQRTEQTALVQLLGFAIKDWEQTSWAKFCTDKCDEYLTKVGKRLCPERIGLIGRSLITENKVTLILNGRDKFTDFVTEKSKNRGKK
;
A
#
# COMPACT_ATOMS: atom_id res chain seq x y z
N MET A 1 25.55 4.48 -25.29
CA MET A 1 25.33 4.99 -23.92
C MET A 1 24.04 5.79 -23.93
N ILE A 2 23.05 5.37 -23.14
CA ILE A 2 21.71 5.96 -23.09
C ILE A 2 21.69 7.06 -22.03
N LYS A 3 21.30 8.29 -22.38
CA LYS A 3 21.23 9.42 -21.44
C LYS A 3 19.87 9.44 -20.75
N LEU A 4 19.86 9.14 -19.46
CA LEU A 4 18.67 9.08 -18.64
C LEU A 4 18.66 10.23 -17.62
N PHE A 5 17.55 10.96 -17.57
CA PHE A 5 17.27 11.87 -16.46
C PHE A 5 16.26 11.23 -15.52
N TRP A 6 16.60 11.07 -14.24
CA TRP A 6 15.75 10.46 -13.23
C TRP A 6 15.38 11.45 -12.12
N LEU A 7 14.09 11.78 -12.02
CA LEU A 7 13.53 12.58 -10.93
C LEU A 7 12.77 11.70 -9.93
N ASP A 8 13.28 11.59 -8.70
CA ASP A 8 12.68 10.80 -7.61
C ASP A 8 13.12 11.39 -6.25
N ASP A 9 12.19 11.66 -5.33
CA ASP A 9 12.52 12.24 -4.02
C ASP A 9 13.16 11.22 -3.06
N GLN A 10 13.01 9.93 -3.36
CA GLN A 10 13.55 8.80 -2.61
C GLN A 10 14.71 8.11 -3.31
N ILE A 11 15.43 8.77 -4.24
CA ILE A 11 16.50 8.13 -5.03
C ILE A 11 17.56 7.39 -4.19
N ASN A 12 17.81 7.83 -2.95
CA ASN A 12 18.74 7.15 -2.04
C ASN A 12 18.32 5.71 -1.71
N GLU A 13 17.01 5.44 -1.72
CA GLU A 13 16.42 4.12 -1.50
C GLU A 13 16.51 3.24 -2.77
N LEU A 14 16.87 3.82 -3.92
CA LEU A 14 16.87 3.19 -5.24
C LEU A 14 18.29 2.99 -5.81
N GLU A 15 19.32 3.05 -4.97
CA GLU A 15 20.73 2.99 -5.40
C GLU A 15 21.06 1.68 -6.15
N VAL A 16 20.41 0.57 -5.80
CA VAL A 16 20.59 -0.71 -6.52
C VAL A 16 20.16 -0.61 -7.98
N LEU A 17 19.03 0.05 -8.26
CA LEU A 17 18.54 0.25 -9.63
C LEU A 17 19.42 1.22 -10.40
N ARG A 18 19.93 2.24 -9.72
CA ARG A 18 20.89 3.17 -10.31
C ARG A 18 22.16 2.44 -10.73
N GLN A 19 22.71 1.59 -9.86
CA GLN A 19 23.90 0.81 -10.15
C GLN A 19 23.66 -0.14 -11.34
N LEU A 20 22.51 -0.83 -11.35
CA LEU A 20 22.09 -1.67 -12.47
C LEU A 20 22.05 -0.91 -13.80
N LEU A 21 21.50 0.30 -13.82
CA LEU A 21 21.44 1.12 -15.02
C LEU A 21 22.84 1.53 -15.50
N ILE A 22 23.73 1.95 -14.59
CA ILE A 22 25.12 2.31 -14.92
C ILE A 22 25.87 1.11 -15.52
N GLU A 23 25.70 -0.08 -14.95
CA GLU A 23 26.28 -1.34 -15.44
C GLU A 23 25.78 -1.73 -16.84
N ASN A 24 24.65 -1.17 -17.28
CA ASN A 24 24.02 -1.43 -18.57
C ASN A 24 24.08 -0.21 -19.51
N ASP A 25 25.18 0.55 -19.46
CA ASP A 25 25.50 1.66 -20.37
C ASP A 25 24.53 2.86 -20.32
N PHE A 26 23.89 3.11 -19.17
CA PHE A 26 23.16 4.35 -18.93
C PHE A 26 24.05 5.43 -18.31
N GLU A 27 24.01 6.63 -18.90
CA GLU A 27 24.50 7.86 -18.28
C GLU A 27 23.34 8.53 -17.53
N ILE A 28 23.38 8.57 -16.21
CA ILE A 28 22.23 8.96 -15.39
C ILE A 28 22.49 10.27 -14.66
N ASP A 29 21.61 11.25 -14.89
CA ASP A 29 21.49 12.44 -14.06
C ASP A 29 20.28 12.32 -13.13
N ILE A 30 20.49 12.57 -11.84
CA ILE A 30 19.47 12.41 -10.80
C ILE A 30 19.06 13.76 -10.24
N CYS A 31 17.77 13.89 -9.96
CA CYS A 31 17.20 15.06 -9.30
C CYS A 31 16.15 14.66 -8.25
N LYS A 32 16.04 15.44 -7.17
CA LYS A 32 15.09 15.17 -6.07
C LYS A 32 13.88 16.10 -6.05
N THR A 33 13.93 17.20 -6.80
CA THR A 33 12.85 18.19 -6.83
C THR A 33 12.56 18.62 -8.26
N THR A 34 11.29 18.95 -8.52
CA THR A 34 10.80 19.39 -9.83
C THR A 34 11.50 20.67 -10.29
N GLU A 35 11.76 21.61 -9.39
CA GLU A 35 12.36 22.90 -9.71
C GLU A 35 13.82 22.78 -10.21
N SER A 36 14.65 22.00 -9.51
CA SER A 36 16.01 21.73 -9.99
C SER A 36 15.99 20.88 -11.26
N ALA A 37 15.04 19.96 -11.38
CA ALA A 37 14.91 19.12 -12.56
C ALA A 37 14.60 19.93 -13.82
N LEU A 38 13.63 20.85 -13.76
CA LEU A 38 13.28 21.75 -14.86
C LEU A 38 14.44 22.67 -15.27
N ARG A 39 15.34 23.02 -14.34
CA ARG A 39 16.56 23.77 -14.67
C ARG A 39 17.57 22.88 -15.40
N GLN A 40 17.77 21.65 -14.94
CA GLN A 40 18.77 20.74 -15.50
C GLN A 40 18.39 20.20 -16.88
N ILE A 41 17.11 19.91 -17.13
CA ILE A 41 16.67 19.45 -18.46
C ILE A 41 16.79 20.53 -19.53
N LYS A 42 16.88 21.81 -19.16
CA LYS A 42 17.13 22.91 -20.13
C LYS A 42 18.57 22.97 -20.61
N SER A 43 19.53 22.50 -19.82
CA SER A 43 20.96 22.62 -20.12
C SER A 43 21.56 21.38 -20.78
N LYS A 44 20.90 20.23 -20.72
CA LYS A 44 21.40 18.96 -21.26
C LYS A 44 20.31 18.18 -21.98
N ASP A 45 20.70 17.48 -23.05
CA ASP A 45 19.83 16.58 -23.80
C ASP A 45 19.78 15.19 -23.15
N TYR A 46 18.60 14.59 -23.14
CA TYR A 46 18.36 13.24 -22.60
C TYR A 46 17.54 12.43 -23.59
N ASP A 47 17.81 11.13 -23.66
CA ASP A 47 17.05 10.19 -24.47
C ASP A 47 15.75 9.81 -23.75
N ILE A 48 15.84 9.59 -22.43
CA ILE A 48 14.71 9.22 -21.57
C ILE A 48 14.64 10.15 -20.35
N ILE A 49 13.43 10.59 -20.01
CA ILE A 49 13.08 11.17 -18.73
C ILE A 49 12.22 10.16 -17.96
N LEU A 50 12.74 9.70 -16.82
CA LEU A 50 12.07 8.83 -15.85
C LEU A 50 11.69 9.65 -14.62
N VAL A 51 10.42 9.64 -14.24
CA VAL A 51 9.94 10.42 -13.09
C VAL A 51 9.14 9.56 -12.12
N ASP A 52 9.34 9.73 -10.81
CA ASP A 52 8.38 9.23 -9.84
C ASP A 52 7.04 9.96 -10.01
N LEU A 53 5.95 9.20 -10.06
CA LEU A 53 4.61 9.76 -10.11
C LEU A 53 4.33 10.65 -8.89
N ARG A 54 4.81 10.24 -7.71
CA ARG A 54 4.64 11.01 -6.48
C ARG A 54 5.94 11.74 -6.17
N LEU A 55 5.87 13.07 -6.00
CA LEU A 55 7.01 13.88 -5.58
C LEU A 55 6.65 14.65 -4.29
N PRO A 56 6.62 13.97 -3.13
CA PRO A 56 6.38 14.60 -1.83
C PRO A 56 7.28 15.83 -1.60
N GLY A 57 6.67 16.98 -1.32
CA GLY A 57 7.38 18.26 -1.11
C GLY A 57 7.54 19.12 -2.36
N SER A 58 6.93 18.72 -3.48
CA SER A 58 6.70 19.54 -4.67
C SER A 58 5.23 19.93 -4.75
N ASP A 59 4.92 21.13 -5.25
CA ASP A 59 3.55 21.55 -5.58
C ASP A 59 2.98 20.80 -6.80
N LYS A 60 3.83 19.99 -7.47
CA LYS A 60 3.58 19.31 -8.73
C LYS A 60 3.88 17.82 -8.60
N ASN A 61 3.00 16.97 -9.14
CA ASN A 61 3.24 15.53 -9.26
C ASN A 61 4.11 15.20 -10.49
N GLY A 62 4.44 13.92 -10.69
CA GLY A 62 5.26 13.48 -11.82
C GLY A 62 4.64 13.76 -13.20
N ILE A 63 3.31 13.70 -13.33
CA ILE A 63 2.62 14.03 -14.59
C ILE A 63 2.70 15.53 -14.89
N ASP A 64 2.50 16.38 -13.89
CA ASP A 64 2.64 17.84 -14.05
C ASP A 64 4.07 18.19 -14.53
N PHE A 65 5.08 17.51 -13.99
CA PHE A 65 6.46 17.64 -14.44
C PHE A 65 6.65 17.15 -15.90
N ILE A 66 6.04 16.03 -16.29
CA ILE A 66 6.08 15.55 -17.69
C ILE A 66 5.47 16.59 -18.64
N ILE A 67 4.33 17.18 -18.30
CA ILE A 67 3.67 18.22 -19.11
C ILE A 67 4.62 19.40 -19.35
N GLU A 68 5.31 19.86 -18.31
CA GLU A 68 6.23 21.01 -18.41
C GLU A 68 7.53 20.67 -19.11
N SER A 69 8.09 19.50 -18.81
CA SER A 69 9.32 19.04 -19.44
C SER A 69 9.12 18.75 -20.93
N TYR A 70 7.95 18.27 -21.36
CA TYR A 70 7.63 18.06 -22.78
C TYR A 70 7.65 19.35 -23.60
N LYS A 71 7.22 20.47 -23.01
CA LYS A 71 7.31 21.80 -23.65
C LYS A 71 8.77 22.21 -23.90
N ILE A 72 9.70 21.69 -23.10
CA ILE A 72 11.14 21.98 -23.20
C ILE A 72 11.82 20.94 -24.11
N ARG A 73 11.43 19.66 -24.01
CA ARG A 73 12.08 18.50 -24.64
C ARG A 73 11.08 17.58 -25.36
N PRO A 74 10.43 18.05 -26.45
CA PRO A 74 9.37 17.29 -27.12
C PRO A 74 9.86 15.99 -27.78
N ASN A 75 11.17 15.85 -28.03
CA ASN A 75 11.76 14.67 -28.65
C ASN A 75 12.24 13.62 -27.64
N CYS A 76 12.14 13.90 -26.34
CA CYS A 76 12.54 12.95 -25.30
C CYS A 76 11.46 11.88 -25.10
N LYS A 77 11.87 10.69 -24.69
CA LYS A 77 10.96 9.61 -24.30
C LYS A 77 10.61 9.75 -22.83
N TYR A 78 9.34 9.55 -22.49
CA TYR A 78 8.84 9.74 -21.14
C TYR A 78 8.40 8.43 -20.51
N ALA A 79 8.88 8.18 -19.30
CA ALA A 79 8.42 7.09 -18.45
C ALA A 79 8.07 7.64 -17.06
N VAL A 80 7.06 7.03 -16.46
CA VAL A 80 6.72 7.27 -15.06
C VAL A 80 6.97 5.99 -14.26
N LEU A 81 7.60 6.15 -13.09
CA LEU A 81 7.59 5.16 -12.03
C LEU A 81 6.33 5.37 -11.20
N SER A 82 5.39 4.45 -11.27
CA SER A 82 4.17 4.50 -10.48
C SER A 82 4.12 3.31 -9.54
N SER A 83 3.80 3.54 -8.27
CA SER A 83 3.25 2.46 -7.45
C SER A 83 1.79 2.26 -7.87
N PHE A 84 1.34 1.01 -7.94
CA PHE A 84 -0.06 0.67 -8.23
C PHE A 84 -1.09 1.54 -7.48
N LEU A 85 -0.81 1.90 -6.21
CA LEU A 85 -1.68 2.76 -5.40
C LEU A 85 -2.08 4.08 -6.04
N TYR A 86 -1.26 4.61 -6.94
CA TYR A 86 -1.44 5.94 -7.51
C TYR A 86 -1.86 5.87 -8.98
N ARG A 87 -2.26 4.70 -9.49
CA ARG A 87 -2.66 4.54 -10.88
C ARG A 87 -3.88 5.37 -11.26
N ALA A 88 -4.83 5.58 -10.35
CA ALA A 88 -5.96 6.48 -10.60
C ALA A 88 -5.47 7.91 -10.90
N MET A 89 -4.51 8.40 -10.10
CA MET A 89 -3.85 9.69 -10.35
C MET A 89 -3.09 9.69 -11.67
N PHE A 90 -2.40 8.60 -12.01
CA PHE A 90 -1.73 8.46 -13.30
C PHE A 90 -2.72 8.52 -14.47
N ILE A 91 -3.82 7.76 -14.43
CA ILE A 91 -4.86 7.74 -15.46
C ILE A 91 -5.49 9.11 -15.63
N ASP A 92 -5.85 9.78 -14.53
CA ASP A 92 -6.41 11.14 -14.58
C ASP A 92 -5.39 12.13 -15.15
N GLY A 93 -4.11 11.98 -14.81
CA GLY A 93 -3.02 12.73 -15.40
C GLY A 93 -2.88 12.48 -16.91
N LEU A 94 -2.96 11.22 -17.37
CA LEU A 94 -2.92 10.88 -18.79
C LEU A 94 -4.11 11.45 -19.57
N ARG A 95 -5.29 11.53 -18.96
CA ARG A 95 -6.46 12.19 -19.58
C ARG A 95 -6.17 13.65 -19.87
N ASN A 96 -5.49 14.34 -18.95
CA ASN A 96 -5.09 15.75 -19.13
C ASN A 96 -3.99 15.93 -20.18
N LEU A 97 -3.20 14.88 -20.44
CA LEU A 97 -2.19 14.86 -21.50
C LEU A 97 -2.79 14.69 -22.90
N HIS A 98 -4.06 14.28 -23.03
CA HIS A 98 -4.69 13.93 -24.32
C HIS A 98 -3.83 13.00 -25.19
N GLY A 99 -3.03 12.13 -24.56
CA GLY A 99 -2.12 11.20 -25.24
C GLY A 99 -0.81 11.80 -25.75
N ASN A 100 -0.46 13.05 -25.40
CA ASN A 100 0.79 13.67 -25.84
C ASN A 100 1.53 14.40 -24.68
N PRO A 101 2.78 13.99 -24.35
CA PRO A 101 3.51 12.86 -24.92
C PRO A 101 2.90 11.51 -24.53
N PRO A 102 3.14 10.45 -25.33
CA PRO A 102 2.96 9.09 -24.85
C PRO A 102 3.93 8.85 -23.69
N VAL A 103 3.42 8.29 -22.58
CA VAL A 103 4.18 8.02 -21.36
C VAL A 103 4.12 6.53 -21.05
N LEU A 104 5.28 5.89 -20.89
CA LEU A 104 5.36 4.51 -20.44
C LEU A 104 5.18 4.42 -18.92
N GLU A 105 4.23 3.60 -18.47
CA GLU A 105 4.09 3.27 -17.05
C GLU A 105 5.05 2.13 -16.67
N ILE A 106 5.90 2.36 -15.68
CA ILE A 106 6.79 1.37 -15.08
C ILE A 106 6.36 1.20 -13.62
N ASP A 107 5.95 -0.02 -13.26
CA ASP A 107 5.52 -0.33 -11.89
C ASP A 107 6.72 -0.26 -10.94
N LYS A 108 6.58 0.54 -9.88
CA LYS A 108 7.55 0.73 -8.78
C LYS A 108 7.43 -0.41 -7.74
N CYS A 109 6.60 -1.44 -7.99
CA CYS A 109 6.54 -2.66 -7.19
C CYS A 109 7.74 -3.57 -7.54
N PHE A 110 8.92 -3.18 -7.04
CA PHE A 110 10.07 -4.06 -6.92
C PHE A 110 9.61 -5.25 -6.08
N GLY A 111 9.61 -6.47 -6.64
CA GLY A 111 9.29 -7.67 -5.87
C GLY A 111 10.34 -7.91 -4.77
N ILE A 112 10.44 -9.14 -4.28
CA ILE A 112 11.52 -9.53 -3.36
C ILE A 112 12.86 -9.10 -3.99
N TYR A 113 13.56 -8.17 -3.33
CA TYR A 113 14.85 -7.63 -3.76
C TYR A 113 15.81 -8.80 -4.04
N GLY A 114 16.32 -8.90 -5.27
CA GLY A 114 17.26 -9.95 -5.68
C GLY A 114 16.73 -10.97 -6.69
N SER A 115 15.46 -10.92 -7.11
CA SER A 115 15.03 -11.69 -8.28
C SER A 115 15.60 -11.05 -9.56
N ASN A 116 16.47 -11.78 -10.27
CA ASN A 116 17.04 -11.33 -11.56
C ASN A 116 15.92 -10.94 -12.55
N SER A 117 14.77 -11.61 -12.48
CA SER A 117 13.61 -11.37 -13.35
C SER A 117 13.06 -9.95 -13.24
N PHE A 118 13.05 -9.35 -12.05
CA PHE A 118 12.54 -7.98 -11.89
C PHE A 118 13.50 -6.95 -12.49
N TYR A 119 14.78 -7.04 -12.15
CA TYR A 119 15.80 -6.10 -12.60
C TYR A 119 15.90 -6.09 -14.13
N GLU A 120 15.87 -7.27 -14.74
CA GLU A 120 15.81 -7.45 -16.19
C GLU A 120 14.55 -6.84 -16.79
N LYS A 121 13.38 -6.99 -16.17
CA LYS A 121 12.11 -6.40 -16.67
C LYS A 121 12.09 -4.87 -16.58
N PHE A 122 12.61 -4.29 -15.50
CA PHE A 122 12.74 -2.83 -15.34
C PHE A 122 13.68 -2.26 -16.41
N LEU A 123 14.88 -2.84 -16.52
CA LEU A 123 15.89 -2.44 -17.47
C LEU A 123 15.40 -2.60 -18.92
N GLN A 124 14.80 -3.74 -19.25
CA GLN A 124 14.32 -4.03 -20.60
C GLN A 124 13.24 -3.04 -21.05
N LYS A 125 12.37 -2.58 -20.15
CA LYS A 125 11.38 -1.53 -20.47
C LYS A 125 12.05 -0.23 -20.90
N LEU A 126 13.14 0.16 -20.23
CA LEU A 126 13.89 1.38 -20.58
C LEU A 126 14.69 1.21 -21.86
N ILE A 127 15.32 0.05 -22.07
CA ILE A 127 16.01 -0.29 -23.33
C ILE A 127 15.03 -0.28 -24.50
N ASP A 128 13.85 -0.87 -24.33
CA ASP A 128 12.82 -0.87 -25.36
C ASP A 128 12.28 0.55 -25.61
N LEU A 129 12.07 1.33 -24.55
CA LEU A 129 11.62 2.72 -24.67
C LEU A 129 12.62 3.59 -25.45
N TYR A 130 13.92 3.32 -25.29
CA TYR A 130 14.97 3.94 -26.09
C TYR A 130 14.94 3.47 -27.55
N SER A 131 14.75 2.16 -27.76
CA SER A 131 14.96 1.52 -29.06
C SER A 131 13.77 1.62 -30.02
N TYR A 132 12.56 1.81 -29.50
CA TYR A 132 11.31 1.71 -30.27
C TYR A 132 10.38 2.92 -30.11
N ASP A 133 9.31 2.94 -30.91
CA ASP A 133 8.25 3.94 -30.73
C ASP A 133 7.57 3.77 -29.36
N THR A 134 7.28 4.87 -28.68
CA THR A 134 6.71 4.81 -27.32
C THR A 134 5.34 4.15 -27.33
N GLY A 135 4.52 4.37 -28.36
CA GLY A 135 3.23 3.74 -28.51
C GLY A 135 3.33 2.24 -28.72
N GLU A 136 4.33 1.77 -29.46
CA GLU A 136 4.61 0.33 -29.63
C GLU A 136 5.09 -0.32 -28.34
N VAL A 137 5.98 0.35 -27.59
CA VAL A 137 6.45 -0.12 -26.28
C VAL A 137 5.29 -0.17 -25.30
N ILE A 138 4.46 0.87 -25.24
CA ILE A 138 3.24 0.87 -24.42
C ILE A 138 2.36 -0.30 -24.82
N LYS A 139 2.08 -0.53 -26.11
CA LYS A 139 1.29 -1.68 -26.57
C LYS A 139 1.93 -3.01 -26.15
N LYS A 140 3.23 -3.19 -26.36
CA LYS A 140 3.99 -4.40 -25.96
C LYS A 140 3.79 -4.72 -24.48
N TYR A 141 3.88 -3.71 -23.61
CA TYR A 141 3.74 -3.87 -22.17
C TYR A 141 2.32 -3.73 -21.62
N SER A 142 1.36 -3.32 -22.46
CA SER A 142 -0.07 -3.22 -22.11
C SER A 142 -0.91 -4.36 -22.65
N SER A 143 -0.37 -5.21 -23.53
CA SER A 143 -1.15 -6.17 -24.33
C SER A 143 -1.18 -7.62 -23.83
N GLY A 144 -0.56 -7.95 -22.70
CA GLY A 144 -0.11 -9.33 -22.48
C GLY A 144 -1.19 -10.40 -22.38
N LEU A 145 -2.21 -10.21 -21.56
CA LEU A 145 -3.10 -11.30 -21.18
C LEU A 145 -4.49 -10.74 -20.92
N ASP A 146 -5.53 -11.25 -21.61
CA ASP A 146 -6.90 -11.03 -21.15
C ASP A 146 -7.07 -11.83 -19.85
N VAL A 147 -6.70 -11.19 -18.75
CA VAL A 147 -6.76 -11.80 -17.42
C VAL A 147 -8.16 -12.32 -17.11
N ASN A 148 -9.22 -11.77 -17.73
CA ASN A 148 -10.58 -12.26 -17.55
C ASN A 148 -10.81 -13.67 -18.13
N SER A 149 -9.96 -14.10 -19.06
CA SER A 149 -10.04 -15.41 -19.73
C SER A 149 -9.11 -16.47 -19.13
N ILE A 150 -8.22 -16.09 -18.21
CA ILE A 150 -7.18 -16.97 -17.68
C ILE A 150 -7.69 -17.68 -16.43
N ASP A 151 -7.38 -18.97 -16.31
CA ASP A 151 -7.55 -19.65 -15.03
C ASP A 151 -6.44 -19.22 -14.07
N PRO A 152 -6.75 -18.55 -12.94
CA PRO A 152 -5.73 -18.18 -11.97
C PRO A 152 -4.90 -19.37 -11.47
N PHE A 153 -5.44 -20.59 -11.44
CA PHE A 153 -4.69 -21.76 -10.95
C PHE A 153 -3.85 -22.47 -12.03
N GLU A 154 -3.86 -21.99 -13.27
CA GLU A 154 -3.05 -22.51 -14.38
C GLU A 154 -1.94 -21.55 -14.82
N ILE A 155 -1.84 -20.37 -14.20
CA ILE A 155 -0.78 -19.41 -14.50
C ILE A 155 0.54 -19.80 -13.83
N THR A 156 1.64 -19.70 -14.60
CA THR A 156 2.99 -19.91 -14.07
C THR A 156 3.44 -18.73 -13.23
N LEU A 157 4.41 -18.97 -12.32
CA LEU A 157 4.98 -17.90 -11.49
C LEU A 157 5.61 -16.80 -12.36
N ASP A 158 6.34 -17.15 -13.43
CA ASP A 158 6.97 -16.19 -14.33
C ASP A 158 5.97 -15.29 -15.06
N GLN A 159 4.86 -15.87 -15.54
CA GLN A 159 3.76 -15.12 -16.16
C GLN A 159 3.17 -14.15 -15.15
N TYR A 160 2.89 -14.59 -13.94
CA TYR A 160 2.36 -13.74 -12.87
C TYR A 160 3.33 -12.62 -12.47
N GLU A 161 4.64 -12.92 -12.38
CA GLU A 161 5.66 -11.91 -12.14
C GLU A 161 5.78 -10.91 -13.30
N SER A 162 5.38 -11.26 -14.52
CA SER A 162 5.36 -10.34 -15.66
C SER A 162 4.12 -9.46 -15.69
N MET A 163 3.07 -9.85 -14.97
CA MET A 163 1.82 -9.09 -14.88
C MET A 163 1.98 -7.79 -14.12
N SER A 164 1.23 -6.79 -14.57
CA SER A 164 1.00 -5.58 -13.81
C SER A 164 0.25 -5.88 -12.51
N SER A 165 0.41 -5.02 -11.50
CA SER A 165 -0.31 -5.14 -10.24
C SER A 165 -1.85 -5.24 -10.39
N ARG A 166 -2.44 -4.66 -11.45
CA ARG A 166 -3.89 -4.78 -11.73
C ARG A 166 -4.28 -6.18 -12.21
N GLU A 167 -3.49 -6.73 -13.11
CA GLU A 167 -3.69 -8.07 -13.64
C GLU A 167 -3.57 -9.09 -12.50
N ARG A 168 -2.57 -8.90 -11.61
CA ARG A 168 -2.42 -9.68 -10.37
C ARG A 168 -3.64 -9.54 -9.46
N ASP A 169 -4.11 -8.33 -9.18
CA ASP A 169 -5.30 -8.09 -8.35
C ASP A 169 -6.57 -8.74 -8.96
N THR A 170 -6.70 -8.69 -10.29
CA THR A 170 -7.82 -9.30 -11.01
C THR A 170 -7.77 -10.83 -10.94
N LEU A 171 -6.59 -11.43 -11.16
CA LEU A 171 -6.37 -12.87 -10.97
C LEU A 171 -6.68 -13.30 -9.55
N PHE A 172 -6.21 -12.54 -8.56
CA PHE A 172 -6.46 -12.84 -7.14
C PHE A 172 -7.97 -12.88 -6.84
N ARG A 173 -8.76 -11.93 -7.36
CA ARG A 173 -10.23 -11.92 -7.21
C ARG A 173 -10.90 -13.11 -7.91
N GLN A 174 -10.40 -13.49 -9.08
CA GLN A 174 -10.87 -14.69 -9.77
C GLN A 174 -10.53 -15.96 -9.00
N ALA A 175 -9.31 -16.04 -8.45
CA ALA A 175 -8.83 -17.17 -7.66
C ALA A 175 -9.71 -17.36 -6.44
N PHE A 176 -10.03 -16.27 -5.72
CA PHE A 176 -10.98 -16.30 -4.61
C PHE A 176 -12.36 -16.78 -5.06
N THR A 177 -12.90 -16.20 -6.14
CA THR A 177 -14.24 -16.53 -6.63
C THR A 177 -14.34 -18.02 -7.00
N LYS A 178 -13.32 -18.56 -7.66
CA LYS A 178 -13.23 -19.98 -7.98
C LYS A 178 -13.07 -20.83 -6.72
N ALA A 179 -12.16 -20.45 -5.82
CA ALA A 179 -11.85 -21.17 -4.58
C ALA A 179 -12.95 -21.10 -3.50
N LYS A 180 -14.01 -20.32 -3.69
CA LYS A 180 -14.97 -19.96 -2.62
C LYS A 180 -15.47 -21.16 -1.80
N ASP A 181 -15.92 -22.23 -2.45
CA ASP A 181 -16.45 -23.40 -1.74
C ASP A 181 -15.37 -24.12 -0.91
N LEU A 182 -14.13 -24.17 -1.41
CA LEU A 182 -12.99 -24.73 -0.67
C LEU A 182 -12.66 -23.84 0.52
N LEU A 183 -12.63 -22.52 0.32
CA LEU A 183 -12.36 -21.55 1.36
C LEU A 183 -13.41 -21.60 2.48
N ASP A 184 -14.70 -21.64 2.13
CA ASP A 184 -15.81 -21.75 3.08
C ASP A 184 -15.68 -23.03 3.95
N ARG A 185 -15.28 -24.16 3.35
CA ARG A 185 -14.99 -25.40 4.10
C ARG A 185 -13.78 -25.24 5.01
N ALA A 186 -12.69 -24.64 4.53
CA ALA A 186 -11.49 -24.44 5.34
C ALA A 186 -11.78 -23.54 6.55
N TRP A 187 -12.49 -22.42 6.36
CA TRP A 187 -12.87 -21.55 7.46
C TRP A 187 -13.81 -22.25 8.47
N ALA A 188 -14.72 -23.10 8.00
CA ALA A 188 -15.56 -23.93 8.87
C ALA A 188 -14.77 -24.96 9.67
N MET A 189 -13.61 -25.41 9.16
CA MET A 189 -12.66 -26.26 9.87
C MET A 189 -11.74 -25.49 10.84
N GLY A 190 -11.87 -24.16 10.91
CA GLY A 190 -11.11 -23.31 11.82
C GLY A 190 -9.79 -22.79 11.26
N TYR A 191 -9.54 -22.92 9.95
CA TYR A 191 -8.38 -22.27 9.33
C TYR A 191 -8.55 -20.75 9.34
N GLU A 192 -7.52 -20.04 9.80
CA GLU A 192 -7.44 -18.57 9.80
C GLU A 192 -6.78 -18.05 8.51
N TRP A 193 -5.95 -18.88 7.89
CA TRP A 193 -5.31 -18.60 6.61
C TRP A 193 -5.10 -19.89 5.81
N VAL A 194 -5.18 -19.76 4.49
CA VAL A 194 -4.96 -20.83 3.52
C VAL A 194 -4.18 -20.34 2.31
N MET A 195 -3.44 -21.25 1.69
CA MET A 195 -2.72 -21.03 0.44
C MET A 195 -3.13 -22.09 -0.57
N ILE A 196 -3.36 -21.64 -1.81
CA ILE A 196 -3.69 -22.46 -2.96
C ILE A 196 -2.75 -22.05 -4.09
N CYS A 197 -1.93 -22.98 -4.57
CA CYS A 197 -0.98 -22.72 -5.66
C CYS A 197 -1.50 -23.28 -6.99
N LYS A 198 -1.90 -24.54 -7.01
CA LYS A 198 -2.33 -25.26 -8.21
C LYS A 198 -3.45 -26.21 -7.84
N CYS A 199 -4.38 -26.43 -8.77
CA CYS A 199 -5.61 -27.18 -8.58
C CYS A 199 -6.47 -26.65 -7.41
N MET A 200 -7.75 -26.99 -7.42
CA MET A 200 -8.74 -26.49 -6.45
C MET A 200 -8.64 -27.23 -5.09
N ASP A 201 -7.41 -27.46 -4.63
CA ASP A 201 -7.08 -28.18 -3.40
C ASP A 201 -6.28 -27.28 -2.44
N LEU A 202 -6.39 -27.57 -1.15
CA LEU A 202 -5.66 -26.84 -0.12
C LEU A 202 -4.20 -27.30 -0.09
N ASP A 203 -3.28 -26.41 -0.46
CA ASP A 203 -1.85 -26.73 -0.38
C ASP A 203 -1.33 -26.58 1.04
N TYR A 204 -1.70 -25.48 1.69
CA TYR A 204 -1.33 -25.19 3.08
C TYR A 204 -2.44 -24.41 3.77
N GLY A 205 -2.55 -24.56 5.08
CA GLY A 205 -3.40 -23.73 5.91
C GLY A 205 -3.00 -23.85 7.38
N ALA A 206 -3.31 -22.80 8.15
CA ALA A 206 -3.08 -22.77 9.59
C ALA A 206 -4.32 -22.30 10.34
N THR A 207 -4.54 -22.82 11.56
CA THR A 207 -5.61 -22.41 12.48
C THR A 207 -5.23 -21.19 13.33
N GLU A 208 -3.98 -20.73 13.24
CA GLU A 208 -3.47 -19.56 13.94
C GLU A 208 -2.61 -18.70 12.99
N TYR A 209 -2.70 -17.38 13.09
CA TYR A 209 -1.97 -16.44 12.21
C TYR A 209 -0.44 -16.52 12.36
N ASN A 210 0.05 -16.85 13.54
CA ASN A 210 1.48 -16.98 13.88
C ASN A 210 2.12 -18.26 13.32
N LEU A 211 1.33 -19.26 12.90
CA LEU A 211 1.80 -20.51 12.28
C LEU A 211 1.89 -20.42 10.75
N LYS A 212 1.84 -19.20 10.21
CA LYS A 212 1.98 -18.95 8.77
C LYS A 212 3.40 -19.26 8.30
N LEU A 213 3.50 -19.82 7.10
CA LEU A 213 4.75 -19.91 6.35
C LEU A 213 5.39 -18.53 6.18
N THR A 214 6.72 -18.50 6.25
CA THR A 214 7.54 -17.35 5.87
C THR A 214 7.42 -17.06 4.38
N GLU A 215 7.78 -15.84 3.96
CA GLU A 215 7.74 -15.47 2.55
C GLU A 215 8.71 -16.33 1.70
N ASP A 216 9.87 -16.69 2.25
CA ASP A 216 10.83 -17.58 1.59
C ASP A 216 10.27 -18.99 1.39
N GLU A 217 9.59 -19.55 2.40
CA GLU A 217 8.93 -20.85 2.27
C GLU A 217 7.82 -20.83 1.21
N ILE A 218 6.99 -19.79 1.21
CA ILE A 218 5.94 -19.59 0.20
C ILE A 218 6.54 -19.49 -1.20
N LEU A 219 7.62 -18.72 -1.35
CA LEU A 219 8.31 -18.56 -2.64
C LEU A 219 8.93 -19.87 -3.12
N ASN A 220 9.55 -20.64 -2.22
CA ASN A 220 10.13 -21.95 -2.56
C ASN A 220 9.05 -22.92 -3.04
N ILE A 221 7.92 -23.01 -2.33
CA ILE A 221 6.77 -23.82 -2.74
C ILE A 221 6.27 -23.39 -4.13
N SER A 222 6.20 -22.08 -4.37
CA SER A 222 5.72 -21.51 -5.64
C SER A 222 6.65 -21.83 -6.80
N LYS A 223 7.97 -21.76 -6.58
CA LYS A 223 9.00 -22.13 -7.55
C LYS A 223 8.96 -23.62 -7.86
N ASP A 224 8.91 -24.46 -6.84
CA ASP A 224 8.87 -25.92 -7.00
C ASP A 224 7.66 -26.39 -7.82
N ARG A 225 6.53 -25.70 -7.65
CA ARG A 225 5.27 -26.00 -8.35
C ARG A 225 5.09 -25.25 -9.67
N ASN A 226 5.97 -24.29 -9.95
CA ASN A 226 5.81 -23.29 -11.01
C ASN A 226 4.39 -22.71 -11.07
N ALA A 227 3.88 -22.27 -9.92
CA ALA A 227 2.51 -21.80 -9.76
C ALA A 227 2.44 -20.63 -8.77
N VAL A 228 1.38 -19.84 -8.85
CA VAL A 228 1.20 -18.63 -8.03
C VAL A 228 0.61 -18.99 -6.67
N PRO A 229 1.20 -18.54 -5.54
CA PRO A 229 0.67 -18.81 -4.22
C PRO A 229 -0.48 -17.85 -3.90
N PHE A 230 -1.71 -18.25 -4.19
CA PHE A 230 -2.87 -17.46 -3.79
C PHE A 230 -3.15 -17.66 -2.31
N GLU A 231 -2.90 -16.60 -1.55
CA GLU A 231 -3.08 -16.57 -0.11
C GLU A 231 -4.41 -15.91 0.25
N PHE A 232 -5.24 -16.65 0.98
CA PHE A 232 -6.55 -16.21 1.43
C PHE A 232 -6.63 -16.23 2.94
N TYR A 233 -7.19 -15.14 3.48
CA TYR A 233 -7.40 -14.98 4.91
C TYR A 233 -8.87 -15.17 5.22
N LYS A 234 -9.15 -15.73 6.39
CA LYS A 234 -10.51 -15.80 6.91
C LYS A 234 -11.17 -14.42 6.86
N PRO A 235 -12.47 -14.35 6.51
CA PRO A 235 -13.19 -13.09 6.48
C PRO A 235 -13.01 -12.30 7.77
N ILE A 236 -12.65 -11.02 7.66
CA ILE A 236 -12.50 -10.14 8.81
C ILE A 236 -13.89 -9.92 9.41
N GLU A 237 -14.05 -10.30 10.68
CA GLU A 237 -15.27 -10.05 11.44
C GLU A 237 -15.24 -8.62 11.97
N SER A 238 -16.09 -7.74 11.44
CA SER A 238 -16.15 -6.35 11.89
C SER A 238 -17.57 -5.94 12.26
N ALA A 239 -17.89 -6.10 13.54
CA ALA A 239 -19.05 -5.43 14.11
C ALA A 239 -18.70 -3.95 14.33
N ASP A 240 -18.57 -3.17 13.25
CA ASP A 240 -18.51 -1.70 13.35
C ASP A 240 -19.83 -1.26 13.99
N VAL A 241 -19.75 -0.92 15.28
CA VAL A 241 -20.91 -0.45 16.04
C VAL A 241 -21.41 0.82 15.37
N SER A 242 -22.73 1.01 15.30
CA SER A 242 -23.37 2.14 14.62
C SER A 242 -22.70 3.47 14.97
N TRP A 243 -21.87 3.96 14.06
CA TRP A 243 -21.13 5.20 14.20
C TRP A 243 -22.10 6.38 14.31
N THR A 244 -22.11 7.09 15.43
CA THR A 244 -22.77 8.39 15.53
C THR A 244 -21.96 9.43 14.77
N GLY A 245 -22.58 10.08 13.78
CA GLY A 245 -21.91 11.07 12.94
C GLY A 245 -21.29 12.22 13.74
N CYS A 246 -20.20 12.79 13.24
CA CYS A 246 -19.53 13.93 13.88
C CYS A 246 -20.35 15.21 13.70
N GLY A 247 -20.54 15.99 14.78
CA GLY A 247 -21.21 17.30 14.76
C GLY A 247 -21.06 18.07 16.08
N LYS A 248 -21.18 19.40 16.03
CA LYS A 248 -21.05 20.30 17.20
C LYS A 248 -22.21 20.27 18.18
N ASN A 249 -23.38 19.81 17.74
CA ASN A 249 -24.61 19.94 18.50
C ASN A 249 -25.09 18.57 18.92
N GLU A 250 -25.37 18.47 20.22
CA GLU A 250 -25.84 17.32 20.99
C GLU A 250 -24.70 16.53 21.63
N ASN A 251 -24.96 16.07 22.87
CA ASN A 251 -24.16 15.21 23.75
C ASN A 251 -23.80 13.85 23.10
N THR A 252 -23.37 13.87 21.84
CA THR A 252 -23.18 12.75 20.97
C THR A 252 -21.76 12.23 21.15
N HIS A 253 -21.71 10.92 21.39
CA HIS A 253 -20.52 10.16 21.70
C HIS A 253 -19.42 10.43 20.67
N TRP A 254 -18.35 11.13 21.10
CA TRP A 254 -17.11 11.13 20.34
C TRP A 254 -16.56 9.72 20.34
N TYR A 255 -16.15 9.24 19.17
CA TYR A 255 -15.62 7.91 19.04
C TYR A 255 -14.20 7.89 19.64
N PRO A 256 -13.89 6.98 20.57
CA PRO A 256 -12.60 6.97 21.22
C PRO A 256 -11.47 6.80 20.19
N THR A 257 -10.38 7.55 20.33
CA THR A 257 -9.14 7.34 19.57
C THR A 257 -8.03 6.83 20.48
N VAL A 258 -7.01 6.22 19.91
CA VAL A 258 -5.71 5.99 20.53
C VAL A 258 -4.66 6.77 19.75
N THR A 259 -3.68 7.32 20.45
CA THR A 259 -2.59 8.08 19.83
C THR A 259 -1.33 7.23 19.77
N PHE A 260 -0.76 7.09 18.58
CA PHE A 260 0.57 6.52 18.39
C PHE A 260 1.59 7.61 18.09
N LYS A 261 2.74 7.55 18.75
CA LYS A 261 3.93 8.33 18.40
C LYS A 261 4.72 7.54 17.35
N VAL A 262 4.87 8.12 16.18
CA VAL A 262 5.59 7.54 15.04
C VAL A 262 6.76 8.43 14.64
N ASN A 263 7.81 7.85 14.09
CA ASN A 263 8.97 8.60 13.64
C ASN A 263 8.58 9.44 12.42
N GLY A 264 8.58 10.77 12.56
CA GLY A 264 8.35 11.66 11.44
C GLY A 264 9.62 11.96 10.65
N ARG A 265 9.44 12.64 9.51
CA ARG A 265 10.56 13.13 8.68
C ARG A 265 11.40 14.12 9.48
N LYS A 266 12.73 14.05 9.37
CA LYS A 266 13.71 14.93 10.06
C LYS A 266 13.75 14.80 11.58
N GLY A 267 13.31 13.67 12.15
CA GLY A 267 13.42 13.40 13.59
C GLY A 267 12.37 14.07 14.48
N ASN A 268 11.44 14.84 13.90
CA ASN A 268 10.28 15.32 14.62
C ASN A 268 9.25 14.18 14.78
N PRO A 269 8.76 13.89 15.99
CA PRO A 269 7.76 12.85 16.17
C PRO A 269 6.43 13.30 15.54
N ASN A 270 5.85 12.41 14.74
CA ASN A 270 4.49 12.55 14.25
C ASN A 270 3.56 11.82 15.22
N PHE A 271 2.36 12.35 15.43
CA PHE A 271 1.33 11.72 16.24
C PHE A 271 0.19 11.27 15.35
N LEU A 272 -0.23 10.03 15.53
CA LEU A 272 -1.25 9.36 14.74
C LEU A 272 -2.44 9.04 15.64
N ASN A 273 -3.51 9.81 15.52
CA ASN A 273 -4.77 9.53 16.21
C ASN A 273 -5.60 8.59 15.35
N ILE A 274 -5.95 7.43 15.90
CA ILE A 274 -6.73 6.40 15.21
C ILE A 274 -7.90 6.00 16.08
N HIS A 275 -9.08 5.86 15.50
CA HIS A 275 -10.24 5.32 16.20
C HIS A 275 -9.97 3.94 16.84
N PHE A 276 -10.47 3.74 18.05
CA PHE A 276 -10.40 2.50 18.81
C PHE A 276 -11.73 1.77 18.78
N ASP A 277 -11.75 0.58 18.22
CA ASP A 277 -12.94 -0.25 18.05
C ASP A 277 -12.98 -1.34 19.13
N THR A 278 -14.00 -1.27 19.99
CA THR A 278 -14.25 -2.29 21.03
C THR A 278 -14.99 -3.51 20.49
N GLY A 279 -15.57 -3.42 19.31
CA GLY A 279 -16.34 -4.49 18.66
C GLY A 279 -15.47 -5.57 18.01
N THR A 280 -14.25 -5.22 17.58
CA THR A 280 -13.34 -6.14 16.87
C THR A 280 -12.16 -6.56 17.73
N PHE A 281 -11.59 -7.71 17.44
CA PHE A 281 -10.34 -8.15 18.06
C PHE A 281 -9.13 -7.59 17.28
N GLU A 282 -9.14 -7.78 15.97
CA GLU A 282 -8.10 -7.31 15.07
C GLU A 282 -8.25 -5.83 14.77
N SER A 283 -7.11 -5.18 14.54
CA SER A 283 -7.09 -3.82 14.01
C SER A 283 -7.23 -3.84 12.49
N VAL A 284 -7.89 -2.84 11.91
CA VAL A 284 -7.87 -2.60 10.46
C VAL A 284 -7.44 -1.16 10.20
N VAL A 285 -6.46 -0.93 9.33
CA VAL A 285 -5.88 0.40 9.11
C VAL A 285 -5.74 0.70 7.62
N SER A 286 -5.64 1.97 7.23
CA SER A 286 -5.34 2.34 5.84
C SER A 286 -3.92 1.95 5.48
N TYR A 287 -3.77 1.12 4.43
CA TYR A 287 -2.47 0.78 3.87
C TYR A 287 -1.73 2.02 3.38
N GLU A 288 -2.42 2.92 2.67
CA GLU A 288 -1.84 4.11 2.04
C GLU A 288 -1.20 5.03 3.08
N ILE A 289 -1.91 5.27 4.19
CA ILE A 289 -1.46 6.18 5.25
C ILE A 289 -0.31 5.54 6.02
N PHE A 290 -0.43 4.26 6.39
CA PHE A 290 0.63 3.57 7.13
C PHE A 290 1.91 3.42 6.29
N ARG A 291 1.79 3.24 4.97
CA ARG A 291 2.94 3.28 4.05
C ARG A 291 3.55 4.66 3.97
N GLU A 292 2.73 5.71 3.83
CA GLU A 292 3.20 7.09 3.72
C GLU A 292 4.05 7.53 4.93
N ILE A 293 3.68 7.08 6.12
CA ILE A 293 4.41 7.37 7.37
C ILE A 293 5.50 6.33 7.68
N GLY A 294 5.77 5.40 6.76
CA GLY A 294 6.87 4.44 6.87
C GLY A 294 6.67 3.32 7.90
N ILE A 295 5.44 3.04 8.33
CA ILE A 295 5.13 1.86 9.17
C ILE A 295 5.15 0.59 8.31
N ILE A 296 4.66 0.67 7.08
CA ILE A 296 4.60 -0.43 6.13
C ILE A 296 5.66 -0.22 5.04
N SER A 297 6.46 -1.25 4.77
CA SER A 297 7.39 -1.27 3.63
C SER A 297 6.65 -1.47 2.30
N GLN A 298 7.29 -1.09 1.18
CA GLN A 298 6.69 -1.20 -0.15
C GLN A 298 6.52 -2.65 -0.62
N ASP A 299 7.15 -3.60 0.06
CA ASP A 299 7.38 -4.96 -0.44
C ASP A 299 6.32 -5.96 0.01
N LEU A 300 5.37 -5.55 0.85
CA LEU A 300 4.30 -6.46 1.26
C LEU A 300 3.46 -6.81 0.03
N GLN A 301 3.26 -8.10 -0.21
CA GLN A 301 2.32 -8.58 -1.23
C GLN A 301 0.90 -8.49 -0.66
N PRO A 302 -0.06 -7.84 -1.35
CA PRO A 302 -1.44 -7.82 -0.91
C PRO A 302 -2.01 -9.23 -0.88
N LYS A 303 -2.88 -9.47 0.08
CA LYS A 303 -3.63 -10.72 0.26
C LYS A 303 -5.10 -10.41 0.05
N ILE A 304 -5.95 -11.41 -0.20
CA ILE A 304 -7.40 -11.19 -0.25
C ILE A 304 -8.05 -11.69 1.03
N SER A 305 -8.93 -10.85 1.57
CA SER A 305 -9.97 -11.24 2.51
C SER A 305 -11.31 -10.73 2.02
N GLN A 306 -12.38 -11.21 2.64
CA GLN A 306 -13.73 -10.73 2.40
C GLN A 306 -14.26 -10.11 3.69
N ARG A 307 -14.98 -9.00 3.60
CA ARG A 307 -15.73 -8.48 4.73
C ARG A 307 -16.93 -9.39 4.96
N LYS A 308 -17.06 -9.95 6.17
CA LYS A 308 -18.11 -10.92 6.49
C LYS A 308 -19.52 -10.34 6.31
N GLU A 309 -19.73 -9.07 6.67
CA GLU A 309 -21.06 -8.45 6.66
C GLU A 309 -21.57 -8.10 5.26
N THR A 310 -20.69 -7.63 4.38
CA THR A 310 -21.07 -7.11 3.05
C THR A 310 -20.70 -8.05 1.91
N GLY A 311 -19.83 -9.03 2.16
CA GLY A 311 -19.19 -9.82 1.12
C GLY A 311 -18.18 -9.01 0.28
N GLU A 312 -17.83 -7.79 0.72
CA GLU A 312 -16.91 -6.91 0.01
C GLU A 312 -15.50 -7.51 -0.01
N PHE A 313 -14.89 -7.55 -1.19
CA PHE A 313 -13.53 -8.05 -1.36
C PHE A 313 -12.51 -6.98 -0.97
N LEU A 314 -11.60 -7.35 -0.09
CA LEU A 314 -10.59 -6.47 0.47
C LEU A 314 -9.21 -6.99 0.12
N LEU A 315 -8.36 -6.09 -0.35
CA LEU A 315 -6.93 -6.36 -0.41
C LEU A 315 -6.34 -5.97 0.95
N VAL A 316 -5.80 -6.96 1.64
CA VAL A 316 -5.35 -6.87 3.03
C VAL A 316 -3.88 -7.21 3.15
N TYR A 317 -3.20 -6.54 4.06
CA TYR A 317 -1.82 -6.79 4.42
C TYR A 317 -1.77 -7.15 5.89
N LEU A 318 -1.25 -8.32 6.23
CA LEU A 318 -1.12 -8.71 7.63
C LEU A 318 -0.08 -7.82 8.30
N LEU A 319 -0.47 -7.17 9.39
CA LEU A 319 0.33 -6.17 10.08
C LEU A 319 0.72 -6.64 11.48
N HIS A 320 2.03 -6.57 11.71
CA HIS A 320 2.64 -6.70 13.03
C HIS A 320 3.63 -5.54 13.31
N PRO A 321 3.23 -4.26 13.19
CA PRO A 321 4.13 -3.16 13.52
C PRO A 321 4.26 -2.97 15.04
N LYS A 322 5.48 -2.66 15.48
CA LYS A 322 5.75 -2.16 16.82
C LYS A 322 5.60 -0.64 16.80
N LEU A 323 4.65 -0.12 17.57
CA LEU A 323 4.31 1.29 17.63
C LEU A 323 4.45 1.81 19.06
N HIS A 324 4.73 3.10 19.24
CA HIS A 324 4.73 3.71 20.56
C HIS A 324 3.34 4.27 20.87
N LEU A 325 2.55 3.57 21.68
CA LEU A 325 1.32 4.11 22.26
C LEU A 325 1.66 5.31 23.14
N PHE A 326 0.98 6.44 22.94
CA PHE A 326 1.23 7.70 23.64
C PHE A 326 0.03 8.10 24.50
N GLY A 327 0.27 8.35 25.79
CA GLY A 327 -0.74 8.81 26.73
C GLY A 327 -0.82 10.33 26.67
N GLN A 328 -1.93 10.88 26.18
CA GLN A 328 -2.02 12.31 25.88
C GLN A 328 -1.95 13.20 27.12
N ARG A 329 -2.33 12.69 28.29
CA ARG A 329 -2.29 13.44 29.56
C ARG A 329 -1.05 13.14 30.40
N THR A 330 -0.64 11.86 30.46
CA THR A 330 0.54 11.46 31.23
C THR A 330 1.86 11.68 30.49
N GLU A 331 1.80 11.96 29.18
CA GLU A 331 2.95 11.99 28.25
C GLU A 331 3.77 10.69 28.24
N GLN A 332 3.20 9.60 28.78
CA GLN A 332 3.86 8.30 28.81
C GLN A 332 3.86 7.67 27.43
N THR A 333 4.91 6.89 27.14
CA THR A 333 4.97 6.06 25.94
C THR A 333 5.16 4.59 26.31
N ALA A 334 4.49 3.71 25.58
CA ALA A 334 4.69 2.26 25.67
C ALA A 334 4.86 1.68 24.27
N LEU A 335 5.90 0.87 24.09
CA LEU A 335 6.04 0.09 22.86
C LEU A 335 4.99 -1.03 22.88
N VAL A 336 4.11 -1.02 21.89
CA VAL A 336 3.04 -1.99 21.70
C VAL A 336 3.16 -2.64 20.33
N GLN A 337 2.78 -3.91 20.26
CA GLN A 337 2.62 -4.69 19.06
C GLN A 337 1.18 -4.55 18.58
N LEU A 338 0.96 -3.98 17.41
CA LEU A 338 -0.36 -3.96 16.79
C LEU A 338 -0.54 -5.21 15.96
N LEU A 339 -1.62 -5.96 16.19
CA LEU A 339 -2.05 -7.07 15.35
C LEU A 339 -3.25 -6.62 14.52
N GLY A 340 -3.19 -6.85 13.21
CA GLY A 340 -4.31 -6.50 12.35
C GLY A 340 -4.01 -6.55 10.87
N PHE A 341 -4.82 -5.84 10.09
CA PHE A 341 -4.74 -5.78 8.64
C PHE A 341 -4.61 -4.34 8.17
N ALA A 342 -3.71 -4.06 7.25
CA ALA A 342 -3.77 -2.87 6.43
C ALA A 342 -4.69 -3.15 5.26
N ILE A 343 -5.71 -2.32 5.06
CA ILE A 343 -6.67 -2.44 3.97
C ILE A 343 -6.29 -1.43 2.91
N LYS A 344 -6.11 -1.93 1.69
CA LYS A 344 -5.87 -1.12 0.50
C LYS A 344 -7.15 -0.46 0.02
N ASP A 345 -7.01 0.69 -0.63
CA ASP A 345 -8.11 1.52 -1.12
C ASP A 345 -9.09 1.86 0.00
N TRP A 346 -8.56 2.18 1.20
CA TRP A 346 -9.33 2.37 2.44
C TRP A 346 -10.58 3.23 2.25
N GLU A 347 -10.48 4.30 1.47
CA GLU A 347 -11.56 5.27 1.19
C GLU A 347 -12.73 4.70 0.40
N GLN A 348 -12.54 3.60 -0.32
CA GLN A 348 -13.59 2.88 -1.02
C GLN A 348 -14.30 1.87 -0.13
N THR A 349 -13.69 1.54 1.01
CA THR A 349 -14.25 0.56 1.94
C THR A 349 -15.38 1.15 2.77
N SER A 350 -16.23 0.27 3.24
CA SER A 350 -17.30 0.60 4.18
C SER A 350 -16.79 0.99 5.60
N TRP A 351 -15.51 0.82 5.91
CA TRP A 351 -14.89 1.31 7.16
C TRP A 351 -14.44 2.77 7.09
N ALA A 352 -14.18 3.31 5.89
CA ALA A 352 -13.99 4.74 5.74
C ALA A 352 -15.28 5.47 6.14
N LYS A 353 -15.12 6.57 6.88
CA LYS A 353 -16.25 7.39 7.34
C LYS A 353 -16.12 8.79 6.79
N PHE A 354 -17.20 9.23 6.16
CA PHE A 354 -17.33 10.56 5.64
C PHE A 354 -18.08 11.43 6.65
N CYS A 355 -17.48 12.57 6.97
CA CYS A 355 -18.03 13.58 7.83
C CYS A 355 -19.22 14.30 7.17
N THR A 356 -20.15 14.77 8.01
CA THR A 356 -21.23 15.65 7.56
C THR A 356 -20.70 17.07 7.28
N ASP A 357 -21.51 17.92 6.67
CA ASP A 357 -21.15 19.33 6.44
C ASP A 357 -20.92 20.13 7.73
N LYS A 358 -21.36 19.61 8.88
CA LYS A 358 -21.20 20.20 10.21
C LYS A 358 -19.88 19.83 10.90
N CYS A 359 -19.05 19.00 10.27
CA CYS A 359 -17.75 18.67 10.79
C CYS A 359 -16.73 19.73 10.37
N ASP A 360 -16.08 20.33 11.36
CA ASP A 360 -15.02 21.32 11.15
C ASP A 360 -13.66 20.66 10.81
N GLU A 361 -13.51 19.38 11.13
CA GLU A 361 -12.26 18.62 10.99
C GLU A 361 -12.45 17.54 9.93
N TYR A 362 -12.14 17.87 8.67
CA TYR A 362 -12.25 16.94 7.56
C TYR A 362 -11.09 17.06 6.58
N LEU A 363 -10.82 15.96 5.89
CA LEU A 363 -9.96 15.93 4.70
C LEU A 363 -10.84 15.93 3.47
N THR A 364 -10.60 16.84 2.52
CA THR A 364 -11.25 16.79 1.21
C THR A 364 -10.54 15.77 0.34
N LYS A 365 -11.18 14.63 0.06
CA LYS A 365 -10.69 13.65 -0.91
C LYS A 365 -11.82 13.22 -1.84
N VAL A 366 -11.56 13.29 -3.14
CA VAL A 366 -12.52 12.91 -4.21
C VAL A 366 -13.89 13.59 -4.03
N GLY A 367 -13.89 14.87 -3.61
CA GLY A 367 -15.12 15.64 -3.37
C GLY A 367 -15.94 15.23 -2.13
N LYS A 368 -15.45 14.30 -1.31
CA LYS A 368 -16.07 13.91 -0.04
C LYS A 368 -15.24 14.41 1.15
N ARG A 369 -15.92 14.66 2.28
CA ARG A 369 -15.30 15.04 3.56
C ARG A 369 -14.95 13.78 4.35
N LEU A 370 -13.69 13.35 4.36
CA LEU A 370 -13.24 12.18 5.12
C LEU A 370 -12.88 12.58 6.56
N CYS A 371 -13.22 11.76 7.53
CA CYS A 371 -12.77 11.97 8.91
C CYS A 371 -11.25 11.75 9.02
N PRO A 372 -10.46 12.73 9.50
CA PRO A 372 -9.00 12.64 9.54
C PRO A 372 -8.49 11.56 10.52
N GLU A 373 -9.30 11.17 11.50
CA GLU A 373 -8.97 10.13 12.50
C GLU A 373 -9.47 8.73 12.07
N ARG A 374 -10.33 8.65 11.05
CA ARG A 374 -10.82 7.36 10.47
C ARG A 374 -9.85 6.83 9.44
N ILE A 375 -8.59 6.75 9.84
CA ILE A 375 -7.48 6.16 9.08
C ILE A 375 -7.21 4.71 9.49
N GLY A 376 -8.01 4.22 10.43
CA GLY A 376 -8.04 2.86 10.93
C GLY A 376 -9.07 2.69 12.05
N LEU A 377 -9.17 1.46 12.52
CA LEU A 377 -9.93 0.98 13.66
C LEU A 377 -9.02 0.04 14.43
N ILE A 378 -8.64 0.45 15.63
CA ILE A 378 -7.73 -0.30 16.48
C ILE A 378 -8.55 -1.26 17.33
N GLY A 379 -8.35 -2.56 17.12
CA GLY A 379 -9.10 -3.61 17.79
C GLY A 379 -8.58 -3.90 19.20
N ARG A 380 -9.29 -4.80 19.90
CA ARG A 380 -8.98 -5.21 21.27
C ARG A 380 -7.65 -5.93 21.45
N SER A 381 -7.05 -6.44 20.37
CA SER A 381 -5.69 -6.99 20.38
C SER A 381 -4.66 -6.00 20.93
N LEU A 382 -4.88 -4.69 20.76
CA LEU A 382 -4.04 -3.67 21.41
C LEU A 382 -4.00 -3.87 22.93
N ILE A 383 -5.13 -4.16 23.56
CA ILE A 383 -5.26 -4.33 25.01
C ILE A 383 -4.75 -5.70 25.43
N THR A 384 -5.22 -6.76 24.80
CA THR A 384 -4.98 -8.16 25.23
C THR A 384 -3.53 -8.58 25.03
N GLU A 385 -2.96 -8.31 23.86
CA GLU A 385 -1.61 -8.75 23.51
C GLU A 385 -0.52 -7.92 24.21
N ASN A 386 -0.81 -6.65 24.53
CA ASN A 386 0.17 -5.73 25.10
C ASN A 386 0.02 -5.53 26.61
N LYS A 387 -1.01 -6.12 27.23
CA LYS A 387 -1.30 -5.98 28.67
C LYS A 387 -1.38 -4.52 29.10
N VAL A 388 -2.06 -3.71 28.28
CA VAL A 388 -2.33 -2.30 28.56
C VAL A 388 -3.79 -2.13 28.97
N THR A 389 -4.06 -1.24 29.92
CA THR A 389 -5.42 -0.79 30.24
C THR A 389 -5.59 0.61 29.66
N LEU A 390 -6.50 0.77 28.70
CA LEU A 390 -6.82 2.09 28.14
C LEU A 390 -7.73 2.87 29.09
N ILE A 391 -7.49 4.18 29.21
CA ILE A 391 -8.31 5.14 29.94
C ILE A 391 -8.88 6.10 28.89
N LEU A 392 -10.16 5.96 28.58
CA LEU A 392 -10.86 6.76 27.57
C LEU A 392 -11.64 7.89 28.26
N ASN A 393 -11.36 9.15 27.92
CA ASN A 393 -12.12 10.30 28.42
C ASN A 393 -12.92 10.93 27.28
N GLY A 394 -14.21 10.59 27.21
CA GLY A 394 -15.12 11.12 26.19
C GLY A 394 -15.46 12.60 26.36
N ARG A 395 -15.26 13.20 27.53
CA ARG A 395 -15.51 14.63 27.77
C ARG A 395 -14.41 15.50 27.20
N ASP A 396 -13.17 15.15 27.54
CA ASP A 396 -11.99 15.93 27.17
C ASP A 396 -11.32 15.40 25.90
N LYS A 397 -11.90 14.37 25.28
CA LYS A 397 -11.46 13.73 24.02
C LYS A 397 -9.99 13.29 24.06
N PHE A 398 -9.59 12.64 25.15
CA PHE A 398 -8.24 12.10 25.25
C PHE A 398 -8.24 10.63 25.65
N THR A 399 -7.15 9.98 25.30
CA THR A 399 -6.82 8.61 25.69
C THR A 399 -5.49 8.55 26.41
N ASP A 400 -5.48 7.79 27.49
CA ASP A 400 -4.31 7.45 28.27
C ASP A 400 -4.24 5.94 28.48
N PHE A 401 -3.19 5.45 29.12
CA PHE A 401 -3.07 4.03 29.42
C PHE A 401 -2.28 3.74 30.69
N VAL A 402 -2.46 2.53 31.21
CA VAL A 402 -1.66 1.98 32.30
C VAL A 402 -1.09 0.64 31.84
N THR A 403 0.22 0.45 32.00
CA THR A 403 0.88 -0.84 31.75
C THR A 403 0.90 -1.69 33.02
N GLU A 404 0.92 -3.01 32.92
CA GLU A 404 1.08 -3.87 34.11
C GLU A 404 2.34 -3.55 34.92
N LYS A 405 3.43 -3.14 34.26
CA LYS A 405 4.70 -2.78 34.92
C LYS A 405 4.55 -1.57 35.86
N SER A 406 3.65 -0.62 35.58
CA SER A 406 3.45 0.55 36.44
C SER A 406 2.60 0.24 37.67
N LYS A 407 1.69 -0.75 37.61
CA LYS A 407 0.85 -1.17 38.76
C LYS A 407 1.68 -1.66 39.96
N ASN A 408 2.87 -2.22 39.72
CA ASN A 408 3.74 -2.74 40.78
C ASN A 408 4.63 -1.69 41.46
N ARG A 409 4.74 -0.46 40.92
CA ARG A 409 5.55 0.62 41.52
C ARG A 409 4.82 1.43 42.58
N GLY A 410 3.48 1.44 42.60
CA GLY A 410 2.67 2.19 43.57
C GLY A 410 2.27 1.42 44.83
N LYS A 411 2.80 0.20 45.03
CA LYS A 411 2.52 -0.65 46.21
C LYS A 411 3.76 -0.88 47.10
N LYS A 412 4.84 -0.14 46.86
CA LYS A 412 5.98 0.00 47.76
C LYS A 412 5.98 1.41 48.31
#